data_AF-A0A8E0VCQ8-F1
#
_entry.id   AF-A0A8E0VCQ8-F1
#
_cell.length_a   1.000
_cell.length_b   1.000
_cell.length_c   1.000
_cell.angle_alpha   90.00
_cell.angle_beta   90.00
_cell.angle_gamma   90.00
#
_symmetry.space_group_name_H-M   'P 1'
#
loop_
_entity.id
_entity.type
_entity.pdbx_description
1 polymer ?
#
loop_
_entity_poly.entity_id
_entity_poly.type
_entity_poly.pdbx_seq_one_letter_code
_entity_poly.pdbx_strand_id
1 'polypeptide(L)'
;MKCFRYYAGWTDKNHGKTIPVSGDYLCFTRHEPIGVCGQIIPWNFPLLMQAWKMAPALAMGNTVVMKTAEQTPLSANWVAQLTKEAGFPDGVINVVSGYGETAGASLVEHPDVDKIAFTGSTEVGCLVGQNAFKHGVKRLTLELGGKSPLIIFNDADCKPVNLHIVWYGFFYGPFSTSFLVIRMK
;
A
#
# COMPACT_ATOMS: atom_id res chain seq x y z
N MET A 1 -2.59 7.75 -11.86
CA MET A 1 -3.77 7.34 -12.65
C MET A 1 -3.76 5.90 -13.17
N LYS A 2 -2.68 5.35 -13.75
CA LYS A 2 -2.69 3.96 -14.27
C LYS A 2 -3.00 2.89 -13.21
N CYS A 3 -2.51 3.07 -11.98
CA CYS A 3 -2.78 2.16 -10.85
C CYS A 3 -4.27 2.01 -10.54
N PHE A 4 -5.02 3.11 -10.44
CA PHE A 4 -6.48 3.06 -10.23
C PHE A 4 -7.20 2.35 -11.38
N ARG A 5 -6.85 2.64 -12.64
CA ARG A 5 -7.45 1.95 -13.80
C ARG A 5 -7.17 0.45 -13.80
N TYR A 6 -5.96 0.05 -13.40
CA TYR A 6 -5.60 -1.36 -13.27
C TYR A 6 -6.48 -2.06 -12.24
N TYR A 7 -6.61 -1.49 -11.03
CA TYR A 7 -7.41 -2.09 -9.96
C TYR A 7 -8.92 -1.97 -10.17
N ALA A 8 -9.40 -0.98 -10.92
CA ALA A 8 -10.78 -0.94 -11.38
C ALA A 8 -11.14 -2.17 -12.22
N GLY A 9 -10.17 -2.74 -12.96
CA GLY A 9 -10.36 -3.99 -13.70
C GLY A 9 -10.42 -5.25 -12.82
N TRP A 10 -10.07 -5.16 -11.54
CA TRP A 10 -10.06 -6.29 -10.60
C TRP A 10 -11.33 -6.43 -9.75
N THR A 11 -12.20 -5.42 -9.75
CA THR A 11 -13.40 -5.36 -8.88
C THR A 11 -14.37 -6.51 -9.11
N ASP A 12 -14.43 -7.04 -10.33
CA ASP A 12 -15.31 -8.12 -10.78
C ASP A 12 -14.56 -9.45 -11.01
N LYS A 13 -13.26 -9.51 -10.68
CA LYS A 13 -12.37 -10.66 -11.00
C LYS A 13 -11.76 -11.34 -9.78
N ASN A 14 -12.15 -10.93 -8.57
CA ASN A 14 -11.72 -11.59 -7.34
C ASN A 14 -12.61 -12.81 -7.05
N HIS A 15 -12.28 -13.94 -7.65
CA HIS A 15 -13.05 -15.18 -7.51
C HIS A 15 -12.45 -16.12 -6.46
N GLY A 16 -13.34 -16.78 -5.71
CA GLY A 16 -12.99 -17.92 -4.87
C GLY A 16 -12.81 -19.20 -5.69
N LYS A 17 -12.81 -20.35 -5.01
CA LYS A 17 -12.61 -21.66 -5.63
C LYS A 17 -13.71 -22.62 -5.20
N THR A 18 -14.13 -23.50 -6.10
CA THR A 18 -14.84 -24.74 -5.74
C THR A 18 -13.81 -25.84 -5.49
N ILE A 19 -13.92 -26.55 -4.38
CA ILE A 19 -12.91 -27.52 -3.94
C ILE A 19 -13.52 -28.94 -4.00
N PRO A 20 -12.94 -29.86 -4.79
CA PRO A 20 -13.41 -31.24 -4.85
C PRO A 20 -12.96 -31.98 -3.57
N VAL A 21 -13.82 -31.97 -2.56
CA VAL A 21 -13.63 -32.74 -1.32
C VAL A 21 -14.33 -34.09 -1.45
N SER A 22 -13.79 -35.11 -0.78
CA SER A 22 -14.41 -36.44 -0.74
C SER A 22 -15.74 -36.42 0.02
N GLY A 23 -16.75 -37.15 -0.48
CA GLY A 23 -18.08 -37.26 0.13
C GLY A 23 -19.09 -36.24 -0.41
N ASP A 24 -20.28 -36.23 0.20
CA ASP A 24 -21.42 -35.42 -0.26
C ASP A 24 -21.39 -33.99 0.30
N TYR A 25 -20.31 -33.27 0.02
CA TYR A 25 -20.13 -31.88 0.45
C TYR A 25 -19.91 -30.94 -0.74
N LEU A 26 -20.63 -29.82 -0.76
CA LEU A 26 -20.29 -28.67 -1.60
C LEU A 26 -19.30 -27.78 -0.84
N CYS A 27 -18.04 -27.81 -1.23
CA CYS A 27 -17.00 -26.96 -0.66
C CYS A 27 -16.61 -25.84 -1.63
N PHE A 28 -16.67 -24.59 -1.18
CA PHE A 28 -16.17 -23.44 -1.93
C PHE A 28 -15.61 -22.36 -1.00
N THR A 29 -14.77 -21.49 -1.55
CA THR A 29 -14.20 -20.34 -0.84
C THR A 29 -14.80 -19.03 -1.32
N ARG A 30 -14.82 -18.04 -0.43
CA ARG A 30 -15.16 -16.65 -0.75
C ARG A 30 -13.99 -15.76 -0.34
N HIS A 31 -13.69 -14.75 -1.14
CA HIS A 31 -12.73 -13.72 -0.81
C HIS A 31 -13.49 -12.47 -0.41
N GLU A 32 -13.84 -12.39 0.87
CA GLU A 32 -14.62 -11.28 1.40
C GLU A 32 -13.71 -10.08 1.74
N PRO A 33 -14.22 -8.84 1.66
CA PRO A 33 -13.50 -7.70 2.17
C PRO A 33 -13.17 -7.90 3.64
N ILE A 34 -12.03 -7.36 4.05
CA ILE A 34 -11.57 -7.41 5.43
C ILE A 34 -12.41 -6.47 6.30
N GLY A 35 -12.83 -5.32 5.75
CA GLY A 35 -13.60 -4.30 6.46
C GLY A 35 -12.93 -2.93 6.35
N VAL A 36 -12.72 -2.27 7.49
CA VAL A 36 -12.09 -0.95 7.59
C VAL A 36 -10.56 -1.09 7.53
N CYS A 37 -9.96 -0.55 6.48
CA CYS A 37 -8.51 -0.55 6.29
C CYS A 37 -7.90 0.78 6.71
N GLY A 38 -7.11 0.78 7.78
CA GLY A 38 -6.22 1.87 8.17
C GLY A 38 -4.96 1.89 7.29
N GLN A 39 -4.68 3.01 6.64
CA GLN A 39 -3.61 3.13 5.65
C GLN A 39 -2.71 4.31 5.99
N ILE A 40 -1.41 4.08 6.18
CA ILE A 40 -0.45 5.13 6.55
C ILE A 40 0.60 5.23 5.43
N ILE A 41 0.69 6.39 4.78
CA ILE A 41 1.57 6.64 3.63
C ILE A 41 2.76 7.56 3.97
N PRO A 42 3.92 7.40 3.32
CA PRO A 42 5.08 8.25 3.48
C PRO A 42 5.00 9.50 2.58
N TRP A 43 6.00 10.37 2.71
CA TRP A 43 6.09 11.65 2.01
C TRP A 43 6.83 11.61 0.66
N ASN A 44 7.58 10.55 0.37
CA ASN A 44 8.49 10.51 -0.79
C ASN A 44 7.76 10.41 -2.14
N PHE A 45 6.62 9.71 -2.21
CA PHE A 45 5.77 9.65 -3.40
C PHE A 45 4.27 9.71 -3.05
N PRO A 46 3.76 10.85 -2.54
CA PRO A 46 2.47 10.91 -1.85
C PRO A 46 1.28 10.39 -2.66
N LEU A 47 1.11 10.85 -3.90
CA LEU A 47 0.02 10.41 -4.78
C LEU A 47 0.15 8.95 -5.23
N LEU A 48 1.38 8.49 -5.47
CA LEU A 48 1.62 7.10 -5.86
C LEU A 48 1.31 6.15 -4.70
N MET A 49 1.79 6.49 -3.50
CA MET A 49 1.57 5.70 -2.29
C MET A 49 0.10 5.67 -1.89
N GLN A 50 -0.61 6.80 -2.04
CA GLN A 50 -2.05 6.84 -1.90
C GLN A 50 -2.73 5.85 -2.87
N ALA A 51 -2.39 5.90 -4.16
CA ALA A 51 -2.98 4.99 -5.14
C ALA A 51 -2.66 3.51 -4.85
N TRP A 52 -1.41 3.20 -4.47
CA TRP A 52 -0.97 1.85 -4.16
C TRP A 52 -1.69 1.21 -2.98
N LYS A 53 -2.14 2.01 -2.00
CA LYS A 53 -2.91 1.49 -0.86
C LYS A 53 -4.41 1.52 -1.13
N MET A 54 -4.92 2.64 -1.61
CA MET A 54 -6.36 2.87 -1.77
C MET A 54 -6.96 1.98 -2.87
N ALA A 55 -6.32 1.91 -4.03
CA ALA A 55 -6.87 1.22 -5.19
C ALA A 55 -7.12 -0.29 -4.97
N PRO A 56 -6.16 -1.09 -4.46
CA PRO A 56 -6.43 -2.50 -4.17
C PRO A 56 -7.46 -2.70 -3.06
N ALA A 57 -7.45 -1.86 -2.02
CA ALA A 57 -8.39 -2.00 -0.91
C ALA A 57 -9.84 -1.81 -1.38
N LEU A 58 -10.09 -0.74 -2.15
CA LEU A 58 -11.40 -0.45 -2.73
C LEU A 58 -11.81 -1.53 -3.74
N ALA A 59 -10.89 -2.01 -4.57
CA ALA A 59 -11.19 -3.04 -5.55
C ALA A 59 -11.69 -4.34 -4.89
N MET A 60 -11.20 -4.65 -3.68
CA MET A 60 -11.63 -5.81 -2.90
C MET A 60 -12.86 -5.52 -2.01
N GLY A 61 -13.48 -4.34 -2.12
CA GLY A 61 -14.70 -3.97 -1.38
C GLY A 61 -14.47 -3.45 0.04
N ASN A 62 -13.25 -3.05 0.39
CA ASN A 62 -12.96 -2.48 1.71
C ASN A 62 -13.27 -0.98 1.76
N THR A 63 -13.47 -0.44 2.96
CA THR A 63 -13.45 1.00 3.22
C THR A 63 -12.08 1.41 3.74
N VAL A 64 -11.73 2.69 3.60
CA VAL A 64 -10.39 3.20 3.89
C VAL A 64 -10.42 4.38 4.84
N VAL A 65 -9.53 4.34 5.84
CA VAL A 65 -9.11 5.51 6.62
C VAL A 65 -7.62 5.71 6.37
N MET A 66 -7.26 6.79 5.66
CA MET A 66 -5.90 7.05 5.23
C MET A 66 -5.28 8.20 6.00
N LYS A 67 -4.16 7.94 6.67
CA LYS A 67 -3.27 8.95 7.24
C LYS A 67 -2.16 9.34 6.28
N THR A 68 -2.10 10.62 5.93
CA THR A 68 -1.05 11.17 5.06
C THR A 68 0.18 11.56 5.86
N ALA A 69 1.36 11.54 5.26
CA ALA A 69 2.55 12.14 5.86
C ALA A 69 2.33 13.65 6.10
N GLU A 70 2.72 14.13 7.28
CA GLU A 70 2.54 15.51 7.72
C GLU A 70 3.27 16.53 6.82
N GLN A 71 4.34 16.11 6.15
CA GLN A 71 5.13 16.93 5.22
C GLN A 71 4.42 17.15 3.88
N THR A 72 3.51 16.24 3.48
CA THR A 72 2.95 16.21 2.11
C THR A 72 1.43 15.94 2.04
N PRO A 73 0.59 16.57 2.87
CA PRO A 73 -0.83 16.22 2.98
C PRO A 73 -1.68 16.66 1.77
N LEU A 74 -1.29 17.76 1.11
CA LEU A 74 -2.18 18.50 0.20
C LEU A 74 -2.65 17.67 -1.00
N SER A 75 -1.74 16.89 -1.60
CA SER A 75 -2.05 16.12 -2.81
C SER A 75 -3.09 15.02 -2.55
N ALA A 76 -3.00 14.35 -1.41
CA ALA A 76 -3.95 13.33 -1.00
C ALA A 76 -5.32 13.91 -0.63
N ASN A 77 -5.35 15.10 -0.01
CA ASN A 77 -6.57 15.82 0.30
C ASN A 77 -7.30 16.30 -0.96
N TRP A 78 -6.56 16.70 -1.99
CA TRP A 78 -7.15 17.02 -3.29
C TRP A 78 -7.81 15.79 -3.93
N VAL A 79 -7.15 14.63 -3.90
CA VAL A 79 -7.76 13.38 -4.39
C VAL A 79 -9.01 13.01 -3.60
N ALA A 80 -9.08 13.28 -2.29
CA ALA A 80 -10.29 13.05 -1.50
C ALA A 80 -11.49 13.89 -2.00
N GLN A 81 -11.26 15.11 -2.50
CA GLN A 81 -12.31 15.90 -3.15
C GLN A 81 -12.77 15.25 -4.45
N LEU A 82 -11.82 14.80 -5.28
CA LEU A 82 -12.12 14.10 -6.53
C LEU A 82 -12.89 12.79 -6.31
N THR A 83 -12.67 12.09 -5.19
CA THR A 83 -13.46 10.88 -4.89
C THR A 83 -14.93 11.18 -4.63
N LYS A 84 -15.24 12.36 -4.06
CA LYS A 84 -16.61 12.81 -3.89
C LYS A 84 -17.25 13.15 -5.24
N GLU A 85 -16.52 13.86 -6.11
CA GLU A 85 -16.97 14.16 -7.47
C GLU A 85 -17.20 12.89 -8.30
N ALA A 86 -16.37 11.86 -8.09
CA ALA A 86 -16.51 10.56 -8.75
C ALA A 86 -17.70 9.73 -8.23
N GLY A 87 -18.40 10.18 -7.18
CA GLY A 87 -19.61 9.54 -6.67
C GLY A 87 -19.36 8.34 -5.75
N PHE A 88 -18.21 8.28 -5.08
CA PHE A 88 -18.03 7.30 -4.01
C PHE A 88 -19.04 7.56 -2.88
N PRO A 89 -19.67 6.51 -2.29
CA PRO A 89 -20.56 6.70 -1.16
C PRO A 89 -19.83 7.30 0.05
N ASP A 90 -20.58 8.05 0.87
CA ASP A 90 -20.04 8.68 2.06
C ASP A 90 -19.42 7.65 3.01
N GLY A 91 -18.24 7.96 3.54
CA GLY A 91 -17.51 7.11 4.49
C GLY A 91 -16.70 5.96 3.85
N VAL A 92 -16.80 5.70 2.54
CA VAL A 92 -15.95 4.67 1.90
C VAL A 92 -14.48 5.08 1.88
N ILE A 93 -14.20 6.37 1.69
CA ILE A 93 -12.85 6.92 1.65
C ILE A 93 -12.78 8.09 2.64
N ASN A 94 -11.95 7.95 3.66
CA ASN A 94 -11.69 8.97 4.65
C ASN A 94 -10.20 9.27 4.65
N VAL A 95 -9.82 10.55 4.49
CA VAL A 95 -8.43 10.99 4.52
C VAL A 95 -8.24 11.93 5.71
N VAL A 96 -7.27 11.60 6.56
CA VAL A 96 -6.95 12.35 7.77
C VAL A 96 -5.48 12.74 7.73
N SER A 97 -5.18 14.04 7.76
CA SER A 97 -3.81 14.53 7.88
C SER A 97 -3.46 14.79 9.34
N GLY A 98 -2.26 14.42 9.76
CA GLY A 98 -1.79 14.63 11.13
C GLY A 98 -0.39 14.04 11.33
N TYR A 99 0.10 14.10 12.57
CA TYR A 99 1.41 13.54 12.94
C TYR A 99 1.35 12.02 13.13
N GLY A 100 2.51 11.36 13.05
CA GLY A 100 2.62 9.91 13.23
C GLY A 100 2.26 9.46 14.65
N GLU A 101 2.74 10.18 15.64
CA GLU A 101 2.60 9.90 17.07
C GLU A 101 1.17 10.08 17.59
N THR A 102 0.37 10.86 16.86
CA THR A 102 -1.04 11.13 17.21
C THR A 102 -1.96 10.41 16.24
N ALA A 103 -2.22 11.00 15.07
CA ALA A 103 -3.15 10.45 14.09
C ALA A 103 -2.75 9.04 13.61
N GLY A 104 -1.44 8.79 13.42
CA GLY A 104 -0.94 7.47 13.03
C GLY A 104 -1.14 6.42 14.13
N ALA A 105 -0.67 6.69 15.35
CA ALA A 105 -0.81 5.79 16.48
C ALA A 105 -2.27 5.48 16.81
N SER A 106 -3.12 6.50 16.89
CA SER A 106 -4.56 6.33 17.14
C SER A 106 -5.22 5.45 16.09
N LEU A 107 -4.88 5.60 14.80
CA LEU A 107 -5.41 4.75 13.74
C LEU A 107 -4.99 3.29 13.88
N VAL A 108 -3.73 3.04 14.27
CA VAL A 108 -3.21 1.68 14.50
C VAL A 108 -3.88 1.02 15.71
N GLU A 109 -4.18 1.78 16.75
CA GLU A 109 -4.74 1.29 18.01
C GLU A 109 -6.27 1.17 17.98
N HIS A 110 -6.96 1.80 17.03
CA HIS A 110 -8.42 1.91 17.01
C HIS A 110 -9.13 0.54 16.92
N PRO A 111 -10.00 0.14 17.87
CA PRO A 111 -10.55 -1.22 17.92
C PRO A 111 -11.32 -1.63 16.65
N ASP A 112 -12.02 -0.69 16.02
CA ASP A 112 -12.84 -0.95 14.82
C ASP A 112 -12.08 -0.86 13.48
N VAL A 113 -10.75 -0.91 13.51
CA VAL A 113 -9.92 -0.98 12.31
C VAL A 113 -9.40 -2.40 12.12
N ASP A 114 -9.88 -3.07 11.08
CA ASP A 114 -9.65 -4.51 10.84
C ASP A 114 -8.26 -4.83 10.28
N LYS A 115 -7.67 -3.88 9.53
CA LYS A 115 -6.38 -4.05 8.87
C LYS A 115 -5.57 -2.77 8.85
N ILE A 116 -4.25 -2.89 9.05
CA ILE A 116 -3.29 -1.81 8.84
C ILE A 116 -2.38 -2.11 7.65
N ALA A 117 -2.17 -1.10 6.81
CA ALA A 117 -1.16 -1.08 5.76
C ALA A 117 -0.24 0.14 5.94
N PHE A 118 1.01 -0.07 6.33
CA PHE A 118 1.98 0.99 6.60
C PHE A 118 3.11 0.96 5.58
N THR A 119 3.57 2.15 5.18
CA THR A 119 4.80 2.32 4.41
C THR A 119 5.62 3.43 5.04
N GLY A 120 6.89 3.17 5.37
CA GLY A 120 7.75 4.13 6.06
C GLY A 120 9.05 3.51 6.56
N SER A 121 9.62 4.09 7.62
CA SER A 121 10.87 3.57 8.19
C SER A 121 10.66 2.21 8.88
N THR A 122 11.71 1.39 8.89
CA THR A 122 11.68 0.09 9.57
C THR A 122 11.40 0.23 11.07
N GLU A 123 11.98 1.24 11.70
CA GLU A 123 11.78 1.56 13.12
C GLU A 123 10.29 1.79 13.44
N VAL A 124 9.63 2.67 12.68
CA VAL A 124 8.20 2.92 12.88
C VAL A 124 7.36 1.71 12.47
N GLY A 125 7.77 0.96 11.45
CA GLY A 125 7.11 -0.29 11.07
C GLY A 125 7.06 -1.31 12.20
N CYS A 126 8.13 -1.43 12.99
CA CYS A 126 8.17 -2.28 14.18
C CYS A 126 7.17 -1.79 15.24
N LEU A 127 7.11 -0.49 15.50
CA LEU A 127 6.16 0.11 16.45
C LEU A 127 4.71 -0.12 16.02
N VAL A 128 4.40 0.08 14.73
CA VAL A 128 3.09 -0.21 14.15
C VAL A 128 2.72 -1.68 14.35
N GLY A 129 3.67 -2.58 14.11
CA GLY A 129 3.46 -4.02 14.31
C GLY A 129 3.15 -4.38 15.76
N GLN A 130 3.89 -3.82 16.71
CA GLN A 130 3.66 -4.01 18.14
C GLN A 130 2.28 -3.50 18.58
N ASN A 131 1.92 -2.28 18.18
CA ASN A 131 0.64 -1.69 18.54
C ASN A 131 -0.55 -2.44 17.91
N ALA A 132 -0.44 -2.81 16.63
CA ALA A 132 -1.48 -3.60 15.96
C ALA A 132 -1.71 -4.96 16.61
N PHE A 133 -0.66 -5.60 17.14
CA PHE A 133 -0.80 -6.85 17.89
C PHE A 133 -1.45 -6.62 19.26
N LYS A 134 -0.96 -5.63 20.01
CA LYS A 134 -1.45 -5.29 21.35
C LYS A 134 -2.93 -4.89 21.39
N HIS A 135 -3.45 -4.29 20.32
CA HIS A 135 -4.78 -3.68 20.26
C HIS A 135 -5.76 -4.41 19.32
N GLY A 136 -5.66 -5.74 19.21
CA GLY A 136 -6.66 -6.55 18.50
C GLY A 136 -6.14 -7.56 17.47
N VAL A 137 -4.82 -7.83 17.45
CA VAL A 137 -4.19 -8.80 16.53
C VAL A 137 -4.59 -8.54 15.07
N LYS A 138 -4.42 -7.30 14.63
CA LYS A 138 -4.87 -6.84 13.31
C LYS A 138 -4.01 -7.42 12.19
N ARG A 139 -4.61 -7.57 11.01
CA ARG A 139 -3.84 -7.93 9.79
C ARG A 139 -2.90 -6.79 9.42
N LEU A 140 -1.64 -7.12 9.11
CA LEU A 140 -0.60 -6.14 8.79
C LEU A 140 -0.04 -6.31 7.38
N THR A 141 0.32 -5.19 6.75
CA THR A 141 1.23 -5.15 5.59
C THR A 141 2.19 -3.99 5.79
N LEU A 142 3.49 -4.27 5.76
CA LEU A 142 4.55 -3.30 6.05
C LEU A 142 5.50 -3.23 4.85
N GLU A 143 5.59 -2.06 4.24
CA GLU A 143 6.57 -1.76 3.19
C GLU A 143 7.61 -0.80 3.77
N LEU A 144 8.82 -1.31 4.03
CA LEU A 144 9.80 -0.63 4.87
C LEU A 144 11.01 -0.15 4.06
N GLY A 145 11.99 0.43 4.76
CA GLY A 145 13.26 0.79 4.15
C GLY A 145 14.03 -0.43 3.67
N GLY A 146 14.90 -0.22 2.68
CA GLY A 146 15.74 -1.27 2.12
C GLY A 146 17.15 -0.78 1.82
N LYS A 147 18.09 -1.72 1.79
CA LYS A 147 19.45 -1.50 1.26
C LYS A 147 19.68 -2.45 0.10
N SER A 148 18.95 -2.20 -0.98
CA SER A 148 18.90 -3.09 -2.13
C SER A 148 20.22 -3.08 -2.90
N PRO A 149 20.88 -4.24 -3.10
CA PRO A 149 22.14 -4.32 -3.83
C PRO A 149 21.90 -4.31 -5.34
N LEU A 150 22.72 -3.56 -6.06
CA LEU A 150 22.84 -3.66 -7.51
C LEU A 150 24.09 -4.47 -7.85
N ILE A 151 23.92 -5.65 -8.46
CA ILE A 151 25.02 -6.56 -8.82
C ILE A 151 25.17 -6.54 -10.34
N ILE A 152 26.34 -6.13 -10.82
CA ILE A 152 26.68 -6.08 -12.24
C ILE A 152 27.69 -7.19 -12.51
N PHE A 153 27.35 -8.11 -13.41
CA PHE A 153 28.21 -9.21 -13.82
C PHE A 153 29.16 -8.78 -14.94
N ASN A 154 30.22 -9.57 -15.18
CA ASN A 154 31.23 -9.26 -16.20
C ASN A 154 30.70 -9.35 -17.64
N ASP A 155 29.59 -10.05 -17.85
CA ASP A 155 28.88 -10.20 -19.12
C ASP A 155 27.77 -9.16 -19.33
N ALA A 156 27.61 -8.20 -18.40
CA ALA A 156 26.58 -7.17 -18.52
C ALA A 156 26.84 -6.21 -19.70
N ASP A 157 25.80 -5.91 -20.48
CA ASP A 157 25.85 -4.93 -21.57
C ASP A 157 25.98 -3.51 -21.00
N CYS A 158 27.21 -3.02 -20.86
CA CYS A 158 27.54 -1.71 -20.30
C CYS A 158 27.45 -0.55 -21.30
N LYS A 159 26.58 -0.62 -22.31
CA LYS A 159 26.30 0.56 -23.15
C LYS A 159 25.81 1.74 -22.28
N PRO A 160 26.03 3.01 -22.68
CA PRO A 160 25.62 4.18 -21.90
C PRO A 160 24.15 4.16 -21.47
N VAL A 161 23.24 3.70 -22.34
CA VAL A 161 21.82 3.51 -22.05
C VAL A 161 21.56 2.57 -20.87
N ASN A 162 22.41 1.57 -20.67
CA ASN A 162 22.33 0.60 -19.59
C ASN A 162 23.04 1.10 -18.32
N LEU A 163 24.05 1.96 -18.42
CA LEU A 163 24.62 2.67 -17.26
C LEU A 163 23.65 3.70 -16.67
N HIS A 164 22.79 4.32 -17.48
CA HIS A 164 21.76 5.22 -16.98
C HIS A 164 20.84 4.55 -15.95
N ILE A 165 20.63 3.24 -16.07
CA ILE A 165 19.82 2.46 -15.14
C ILE A 165 20.49 2.35 -13.75
N VAL A 166 21.82 2.27 -13.71
CA VAL A 166 22.59 2.33 -12.46
C VAL A 166 22.38 3.69 -11.79
N TRP A 167 22.63 4.77 -12.53
CA TRP A 167 22.47 6.14 -12.03
C TRP A 167 21.04 6.42 -11.58
N TYR A 168 20.06 6.10 -12.42
CA TYR A 168 18.66 6.29 -12.08
C TYR A 168 18.25 5.45 -10.88
N GLY A 169 18.73 4.22 -10.78
CA GLY A 169 18.42 3.35 -9.65
C GLY A 169 18.81 3.92 -8.28
N PHE A 170 19.93 4.64 -8.20
CA PHE A 170 20.40 5.26 -6.95
C PHE A 170 19.88 6.69 -6.74
N PHE A 171 19.74 7.46 -7.82
CA PHE A 171 19.49 8.90 -7.75
C PHE A 171 18.05 9.30 -8.14
N TYR A 172 17.18 8.34 -8.47
CA TYR A 172 15.78 8.63 -8.78
C TYR A 172 14.93 8.86 -7.53
N GLY A 173 14.09 9.89 -7.62
CA GLY A 173 13.23 10.34 -6.53
C GLY A 173 14.01 11.11 -5.46
N PRO A 174 13.41 11.39 -4.30
CA PRO A 174 14.06 12.13 -3.22
C PRO A 174 15.06 11.25 -2.42
N PHE A 175 15.96 10.53 -3.11
CA PHE A 175 17.02 9.70 -2.51
C PHE A 175 16.54 8.66 -1.46
N SER A 176 15.28 8.20 -1.54
CA SER A 176 14.62 7.38 -0.52
C SER A 176 13.79 6.23 -1.10
N THR A 177 14.30 5.60 -2.16
CA THR A 177 13.63 4.50 -2.86
C THR A 177 14.03 3.14 -2.25
N SER A 178 13.07 2.32 -1.82
CA SER A 178 13.33 1.07 -1.08
C SER A 178 13.85 -0.11 -1.92
N PHE A 179 13.78 -0.05 -3.26
CA PHE A 179 14.02 -1.20 -4.13
C PHE A 179 14.92 -0.90 -5.33
N LEU A 180 15.96 -1.72 -5.52
CA LEU A 180 16.73 -1.81 -6.77
C LEU A 180 17.37 -3.19 -6.92
N VAL A 181 16.82 -4.05 -7.79
CA VAL A 181 17.51 -5.27 -8.27
C VAL A 181 17.34 -5.31 -9.77
N ILE A 182 18.46 -5.31 -10.51
CA ILE A 182 18.45 -5.28 -11.97
C ILE A 182 19.39 -6.37 -12.44
N ARG A 183 18.81 -7.40 -13.08
CA ARG A 183 19.57 -8.42 -13.81
C ARG A 183 19.54 -8.01 -15.28
N MET A 184 20.67 -7.52 -15.79
CA MET A 184 20.83 -7.27 -17.22
C MET A 184 21.21 -8.59 -17.90
N LYS A 185 20.40 -9.02 -18.86
CA LYS A 185 20.77 -9.96 -19.91
C LYS A 185 20.83 -9.19 -21.21
#